data_AF-A0A7W7XCS3-F1
#
_entry.id   AF-A0A7W7XCS3-F1
#
_cell.length_a   1.000
_cell.length_b   1.000
_cell.length_c   1.000
_cell.angle_alpha   90.00
_cell.angle_beta   90.00
_cell.angle_gamma   90.00
#
_symmetry.space_group_name_H-M   'P 1'
#
loop_
_entity.id
_entity.type
_entity.pdbx_description
1 polymer ?
#
loop_
_entity_poly.entity_id
_entity_poly.type
_entity_poly.pdbx_seq_one_letter_code
_entity_poly.pdbx_strand_id
1 'polypeptide(L)'
;MRKWLTQRQSSGDKSINFQAGGGIHLGIGYRDAKDIARETAMEVFEKNFTRLANEAWRTAQLRAGEFTDHFIEGIYGWDDPPLGQLNDPGIQSALFSAQSGYAKSGDPELGDVLIELLSERLKYSQQRSTAQLAISKAVELAESLSGPHLALLSCNLLMKQITPAQVSSVNEVASAIAGMLRPFTDGIASIMPSDLDYLAGLGCLIPTMGTLTLGKYTGMNLPGLFNRGFTNKEMIDAHLLIGTPIAKLKEPDEYRYSVNAITRVDLLNLLEVHGMQDLEETAMRALMGPVLTEHEIEKILSAESAELANSLDLCNALGIPGYLNTAIGSAIGHANMRRAVPEFDLPFESLLKEIPRVRPRFA
;
A
#
# COMPACT_ATOMS: atom_id res chain seq x y z
N MET A 1 24.86 86.90 35.29
CA MET A 1 23.46 87.09 34.83
C MET A 1 23.08 85.92 33.95
N ARG A 2 22.12 85.07 34.36
CA ARG A 2 21.48 84.08 33.48
C ARG A 2 20.18 84.71 32.94
N LYS A 3 20.07 84.88 31.62
CA LYS A 3 18.82 85.31 30.96
C LYS A 3 17.81 84.16 31.07
N TRP A 4 16.67 84.43 31.69
CA TRP A 4 15.53 83.51 31.70
C TRP A 4 14.84 83.56 30.33
N LEU A 5 14.89 82.48 29.56
CA LEU A 5 14.05 82.31 28.38
C LEU A 5 12.61 82.10 28.86
N THR A 6 11.76 83.11 28.65
CA THR A 6 10.34 83.05 28.95
C THR A 6 9.57 82.90 27.65
N GLN A 7 8.70 81.90 27.59
CA GLN A 7 7.87 81.62 26.42
C GLN A 7 6.41 81.61 26.87
N ARG A 8 5.59 82.48 26.26
CA ARG A 8 4.17 82.68 26.57
C ARG A 8 3.33 82.09 25.44
N GLN A 9 2.25 81.39 25.79
CA GLN A 9 1.25 80.89 24.84
C GLN A 9 -0.14 81.32 25.31
N SER A 10 -1.02 81.68 24.38
CA SER A 10 -2.41 82.05 24.65
C SER A 10 -3.33 81.19 23.80
N SER A 11 -4.41 80.66 24.39
CA SER A 11 -5.36 79.81 23.67
C SER A 11 -6.81 80.07 24.07
N GLY A 12 -7.74 79.70 23.17
CA GLY A 12 -9.17 79.86 23.35
C GLY A 12 -9.84 78.67 24.03
N ASP A 13 -11.15 78.76 24.25
CA ASP A 13 -11.92 77.70 24.91
C ASP A 13 -11.87 76.37 24.14
N LYS A 14 -11.68 75.28 24.90
CA LYS A 14 -11.46 73.88 24.44
C LYS A 14 -10.17 73.64 23.64
N SER A 15 -9.14 74.46 23.82
CA SER A 15 -7.81 74.20 23.23
C SER A 15 -6.93 73.33 24.13
N ILE A 16 -6.12 72.45 23.54
CA ILE A 16 -5.03 71.74 24.21
C ILE A 16 -3.70 72.35 23.75
N ASN A 17 -2.93 72.86 24.71
CA ASN A 17 -1.65 73.52 24.44
C ASN A 17 -0.49 72.60 24.74
N PHE A 18 0.38 72.39 23.75
CA PHE A 18 1.64 71.69 23.91
C PHE A 18 2.79 72.69 23.84
N GLN A 19 3.60 72.74 24.90
CA GLN A 19 4.80 73.56 24.97
C GLN A 19 6.02 72.65 25.22
N ALA A 20 6.99 72.66 24.30
CA ALA A 20 8.19 71.85 24.41
C ALA A 20 9.44 72.67 24.02
N GLY A 21 10.56 72.40 24.67
CA GLY A 21 11.87 73.00 24.34
C GLY A 21 12.56 72.38 23.11
N GLY A 22 11.88 71.49 22.39
CA GLY A 22 12.32 70.77 21.19
C GLY A 22 11.11 70.37 20.31
N GLY A 23 11.29 69.46 19.36
CA GLY A 23 10.22 69.01 18.46
C GLY A 23 9.10 68.27 19.20
N ILE A 24 7.83 68.61 18.92
CA ILE A 24 6.65 67.90 19.42
C ILE A 24 6.27 66.84 18.39
N HIS A 25 6.43 65.56 18.74
CA HIS A 25 5.99 64.45 17.88
C HIS A 25 4.53 64.09 18.20
N LEU A 26 3.61 64.68 17.44
CA LEU A 26 2.19 64.29 17.42
C LEU A 26 2.03 63.14 16.42
N GLY A 27 2.18 61.91 16.90
CA GLY A 27 2.03 60.70 16.09
C GLY A 27 1.59 59.52 16.96
N ILE A 28 1.16 58.44 16.32
CA ILE A 28 0.76 57.20 17.00
C ILE A 28 2.02 56.62 17.66
N GLY A 29 2.00 56.42 18.98
CA GLY A 29 3.12 55.79 19.69
C GLY A 29 3.30 54.34 19.25
N TYR A 30 4.48 53.74 19.46
CA TYR A 30 4.70 52.33 19.09
C TYR A 30 3.66 51.36 19.68
N ARG A 31 3.21 51.61 20.93
CA ARG A 31 2.16 50.80 21.58
C ARG A 31 0.84 50.93 20.83
N ASP A 32 0.39 52.16 20.61
CA ASP A 32 -0.85 52.43 19.88
C ASP A 32 -0.79 51.87 18.45
N ALA A 33 0.36 51.99 17.77
CA ALA A 33 0.56 51.45 16.42
C ALA A 33 0.54 49.92 16.41
N LYS A 34 1.14 49.28 17.41
CA LYS A 34 1.12 47.82 17.60
C LYS A 34 -0.30 47.33 17.90
N ASP A 35 -1.04 48.03 18.74
CA ASP A 35 -2.39 47.66 19.14
C ASP A 35 -3.35 47.79 17.96
N ILE A 36 -3.29 48.91 17.22
CA ILE A 36 -4.05 49.11 15.98
C ILE A 36 -3.69 48.05 14.93
N ALA A 37 -2.39 47.76 14.73
CA ALA A 37 -1.96 46.75 13.77
C ALA A 37 -2.43 45.34 14.15
N ARG A 38 -2.38 44.99 15.44
CA ARG A 38 -2.88 43.71 15.95
C ARG A 38 -4.39 43.61 15.79
N GLU A 39 -5.14 44.63 16.17
CA GLU A 39 -6.60 44.68 16.06
C GLU A 39 -7.03 44.55 14.60
N THR A 40 -6.45 45.36 13.71
CA THR A 40 -6.74 45.30 12.27
C THR A 40 -6.37 43.95 11.68
N ALA A 41 -5.21 43.38 12.04
CA ALA A 41 -4.80 42.06 11.56
C ALA A 41 -5.72 40.95 12.07
N MET A 42 -6.17 41.03 13.32
CA MET A 42 -7.10 40.06 13.90
C MET A 42 -8.49 40.17 13.27
N GLU A 43 -8.99 41.38 13.03
CA GLU A 43 -10.24 41.58 12.31
C GLU A 43 -10.20 41.00 10.89
N VAL A 44 -9.10 41.24 10.17
CA VAL A 44 -8.90 40.67 8.83
C VAL A 44 -8.82 39.15 8.92
N PHE A 45 -8.12 38.60 9.91
CA PHE A 45 -8.05 37.16 10.15
C PHE A 45 -9.44 36.58 10.45
N GLU A 46 -10.18 37.10 11.43
CA GLU A 46 -11.50 36.61 11.84
C GLU A 46 -12.52 36.67 10.70
N LYS A 47 -12.60 37.81 9.99
CA LYS A 47 -13.50 37.98 8.84
C LYS A 47 -13.20 36.97 7.73
N ASN A 48 -11.92 36.70 7.46
CA ASN A 48 -11.54 35.70 6.46
C ASN A 48 -11.70 34.27 6.98
N PHE A 49 -11.38 34.01 8.24
CA PHE A 49 -11.40 32.67 8.84
C PHE A 49 -12.81 32.11 8.87
N THR A 50 -13.83 32.88 9.28
CA THR A 50 -15.22 32.41 9.25
C THR A 50 -15.70 32.09 7.84
N ARG A 51 -15.35 32.93 6.85
CA ARG A 51 -15.70 32.67 5.45
C ARG A 51 -15.03 31.39 4.94
N LEU A 52 -13.72 31.25 5.15
CA LEU A 52 -12.95 30.07 4.75
C LEU A 52 -13.44 28.80 5.46
N ALA A 53 -13.80 28.90 6.75
CA ALA A 53 -14.37 27.79 7.50
C ALA A 53 -15.73 27.34 6.94
N ASN A 54 -16.60 28.28 6.57
CA ASN A 54 -17.87 27.96 5.92
C ASN A 54 -17.69 27.32 4.54
N GLU A 55 -16.74 27.81 3.74
CA GLU A 55 -16.40 27.23 2.43
C GLU A 55 -15.84 25.80 2.57
N ALA A 56 -14.92 25.60 3.52
CA ALA A 56 -14.37 24.30 3.84
C ALA A 56 -15.46 23.34 4.35
N TRP A 57 -16.35 23.79 5.23
CA TRP A 57 -17.47 22.99 5.73
C TRP A 57 -18.41 22.54 4.61
N ARG A 58 -18.80 23.45 3.69
CA ARG A 58 -19.64 23.09 2.53
C ARG A 58 -18.97 22.07 1.63
N THR A 59 -17.68 22.26 1.37
CA THR A 59 -16.89 21.34 0.53
C THR A 59 -16.79 19.95 1.18
N ALA A 60 -16.50 19.91 2.48
CA ALA A 60 -16.44 18.66 3.24
C ALA A 60 -17.78 17.94 3.29
N GLN A 61 -18.88 18.69 3.49
CA GLN A 61 -20.24 18.13 3.52
C GLN A 61 -20.63 17.53 2.17
N LEU A 62 -20.35 18.22 1.07
CA LEU A 62 -20.63 17.74 -0.28
C LEU A 62 -19.88 16.43 -0.54
N ARG A 63 -18.55 16.43 -0.32
CA ARG A 63 -17.69 15.25 -0.56
C ARG A 63 -18.04 14.07 0.34
N ALA A 64 -18.38 14.32 1.61
CA ALA A 64 -18.83 13.25 2.51
C ALA A 64 -20.17 12.65 2.03
N GLY A 65 -21.06 13.47 1.47
CA GLY A 65 -22.29 13.00 0.81
C GLY A 65 -21.99 12.12 -0.39
N GLU A 66 -21.21 12.62 -1.35
CA GLU A 66 -20.78 11.89 -2.55
C GLU A 66 -20.13 10.54 -2.20
N PHE A 67 -19.20 10.53 -1.24
CA PHE A 67 -18.56 9.31 -0.75
C PHE A 67 -19.58 8.30 -0.19
N THR A 68 -20.54 8.80 0.59
CA THR A 68 -21.57 7.94 1.20
C THR A 68 -22.45 7.31 0.12
N ASP A 69 -22.88 8.11 -0.85
CA ASP A 69 -23.71 7.63 -1.95
C ASP A 69 -22.98 6.54 -2.75
N HIS A 70 -21.71 6.77 -3.13
CA HIS A 70 -20.90 5.77 -3.83
C HIS A 70 -20.67 4.49 -3.00
N PHE A 71 -20.38 4.63 -1.70
CA PHE A 71 -20.21 3.47 -0.83
C PHE A 71 -21.50 2.64 -0.72
N ILE A 72 -22.64 3.31 -0.56
CA ILE A 72 -23.94 2.66 -0.49
C ILE A 72 -24.29 1.97 -1.81
N GLU A 73 -24.10 2.63 -2.95
CA GLU A 73 -24.28 2.02 -4.28
C GLU A 73 -23.42 0.77 -4.47
N GLY A 74 -22.15 0.81 -4.03
CA GLY A 74 -21.23 -0.32 -4.12
C GLY A 74 -21.68 -1.54 -3.32
N ILE A 75 -22.21 -1.36 -2.11
CA ILE A 75 -22.70 -2.47 -1.28
C ILE A 75 -24.08 -2.98 -1.74
N TYR A 76 -24.96 -2.13 -2.28
CA TYR A 76 -26.27 -2.55 -2.79
C TYR A 76 -26.18 -3.47 -4.01
N GLY A 77 -25.05 -3.46 -4.72
CA GLY A 77 -24.77 -4.40 -5.82
C GLY A 77 -24.48 -5.83 -5.38
N TRP A 78 -24.39 -6.12 -4.08
CA TRP A 78 -24.10 -7.47 -3.58
C TRP A 78 -25.37 -8.32 -3.50
N ASP A 79 -25.23 -9.64 -3.70
CA ASP A 79 -26.35 -10.58 -3.61
C ASP A 79 -27.02 -10.60 -2.22
N ASP A 80 -26.24 -10.44 -1.14
CA ASP A 80 -26.70 -10.31 0.24
C ASP A 80 -25.89 -9.24 0.99
N PRO A 81 -26.28 -7.96 0.90
CA PRO A 81 -25.53 -6.88 1.50
C PRO A 81 -25.65 -6.92 3.04
N PRO A 82 -24.54 -6.88 3.80
CA PRO A 82 -24.56 -6.98 5.25
C PRO A 82 -24.97 -5.65 5.93
N LEU A 83 -26.07 -5.04 5.49
CA LEU A 83 -26.54 -3.72 5.92
C LEU A 83 -26.73 -3.62 7.44
N GLY A 84 -27.13 -4.72 8.10
CA GLY A 84 -27.26 -4.77 9.55
C GLY A 84 -25.95 -4.46 10.29
N GLN A 85 -24.80 -4.71 9.66
CA GLN A 85 -23.49 -4.45 10.26
C GLN A 85 -23.11 -2.97 10.28
N LEU A 86 -23.77 -2.11 9.50
CA LEU A 86 -23.53 -0.65 9.53
C LEU A 86 -23.90 -0.02 10.89
N ASN A 87 -24.64 -0.74 11.74
CA ASN A 87 -24.92 -0.34 13.11
C ASN A 87 -23.78 -0.68 14.10
N ASP A 88 -22.76 -1.44 13.69
CA ASP A 88 -21.59 -1.73 14.51
C ASP A 88 -20.77 -0.46 14.76
N PRO A 89 -20.47 -0.08 16.02
CA PRO A 89 -19.68 1.11 16.33
C PRO A 89 -18.29 1.11 15.66
N GLY A 90 -17.67 -0.07 15.49
CA GLY A 90 -16.38 -0.19 14.82
C GLY A 90 -16.46 0.11 13.32
N ILE A 91 -17.53 -0.33 12.65
CA ILE A 91 -17.80 -0.01 11.24
C ILE A 91 -18.17 1.48 11.09
N GLN A 92 -18.99 2.04 11.99
CA GLN A 92 -19.32 3.47 11.95
C GLN A 92 -18.08 4.35 12.14
N SER A 93 -17.17 3.97 13.04
CA SER A 93 -15.89 4.66 13.21
C SER A 93 -15.05 4.61 11.94
N ALA A 94 -14.98 3.45 11.27
CA ALA A 94 -14.25 3.31 10.01
C ALA A 94 -14.89 4.17 8.90
N LEU A 95 -16.21 4.13 8.77
CA LEU A 95 -16.96 4.94 7.81
C LEU A 95 -16.69 6.43 8.01
N PHE A 96 -16.72 6.91 9.26
CA PHE A 96 -16.39 8.30 9.58
C PHE A 96 -14.96 8.67 9.19
N SER A 97 -13.98 7.80 9.50
CA SER A 97 -12.58 8.03 9.10
C SER A 97 -12.42 8.11 7.59
N ALA A 98 -13.07 7.22 6.84
CA ALA A 98 -13.05 7.23 5.38
C ALA A 98 -13.69 8.50 4.80
N GLN A 99 -14.89 8.87 5.26
CA GLN A 99 -15.56 10.11 4.87
C GLN A 99 -14.68 11.34 5.15
N SER A 100 -14.04 11.38 6.32
CA SER A 100 -13.13 12.46 6.71
C SER A 100 -11.92 12.54 5.77
N GLY A 101 -11.32 11.41 5.42
CA GLY A 101 -10.18 11.34 4.49
C GLY A 101 -10.53 11.85 3.09
N TYR A 102 -11.66 11.41 2.55
CA TYR A 102 -12.13 11.89 1.24
C TYR A 102 -12.58 13.35 1.29
N ALA A 103 -13.27 13.78 2.36
CA ALA A 103 -13.70 15.16 2.51
C ALA A 103 -12.53 16.16 2.52
N LYS A 104 -11.42 15.81 3.20
CA LYS A 104 -10.21 16.63 3.26
C LYS A 104 -9.49 16.71 1.91
N SER A 105 -9.31 15.58 1.24
CA SER A 105 -8.52 15.48 0.01
C SER A 105 -9.34 15.87 -1.24
N GLY A 106 -10.52 15.29 -1.38
CA GLY A 106 -11.29 15.27 -2.64
C GLY A 106 -10.62 14.46 -3.73
N ASP A 107 -9.69 13.56 -3.36
CA ASP A 107 -8.97 12.72 -4.30
C ASP A 107 -9.83 11.49 -4.66
N PRO A 108 -10.29 11.36 -5.92
CA PRO A 108 -11.12 10.22 -6.34
C PRO A 108 -10.43 8.88 -6.15
N GLU A 109 -9.13 8.79 -6.39
CA GLU A 109 -8.37 7.54 -6.25
C GLU A 109 -8.36 7.06 -4.80
N LEU A 110 -8.13 7.99 -3.86
CA LEU A 110 -8.24 7.70 -2.43
C LEU A 110 -9.67 7.32 -2.04
N GLY A 111 -10.67 8.01 -2.59
CA GLY A 111 -12.09 7.72 -2.36
C GLY A 111 -12.44 6.27 -2.70
N ASP A 112 -12.05 5.82 -3.88
CA ASP A 112 -12.29 4.45 -4.33
C ASP A 112 -11.56 3.41 -3.46
N VAL A 113 -10.31 3.67 -3.08
CA VAL A 113 -9.56 2.78 -2.17
C VAL A 113 -10.22 2.68 -0.79
N LEU A 114 -10.72 3.80 -0.27
CA LEU A 114 -11.45 3.84 0.99
C LEU A 114 -12.78 3.05 0.91
N ILE A 115 -13.48 3.10 -0.22
CA ILE A 115 -14.68 2.28 -0.47
C ILE A 115 -14.33 0.79 -0.46
N GLU A 116 -13.25 0.38 -1.13
CA GLU A 116 -12.78 -1.01 -1.11
C GLU A 116 -12.39 -1.48 0.30
N LEU A 117 -11.68 -0.64 1.06
CA LEU A 117 -11.33 -0.95 2.46
C LEU A 117 -12.56 -1.09 3.36
N LEU A 118 -13.56 -0.20 3.22
CA LEU A 118 -14.82 -0.30 3.98
C LEU A 118 -15.62 -1.54 3.59
N SER A 119 -15.69 -1.83 2.30
CA SER A 119 -16.34 -3.02 1.76
C SER A 119 -15.71 -4.29 2.34
N GLU A 120 -14.38 -4.35 2.38
CA GLU A 120 -13.67 -5.47 3.00
C GLU A 120 -13.91 -5.49 4.52
N ARG A 121 -13.97 -4.34 5.20
CA ARG A 121 -14.26 -4.24 6.64
C ARG A 121 -15.63 -4.78 7.04
N LEU A 122 -16.63 -4.70 6.16
CA LEU A 122 -17.97 -5.29 6.34
C LEU A 122 -17.96 -6.83 6.29
N LYS A 123 -16.90 -7.47 5.81
CA LYS A 123 -16.83 -8.94 5.81
C LYS A 123 -16.43 -9.50 7.19
N TYR A 124 -15.86 -8.66 8.09
CA TYR A 124 -15.24 -9.09 9.36
C TYR A 124 -15.90 -8.50 10.63
N SER A 125 -17.22 -8.35 10.68
CA SER A 125 -17.94 -7.80 11.86
C SER A 125 -17.95 -8.68 13.10
N GLN A 126 -17.93 -10.01 12.94
CA GLN A 126 -18.30 -10.92 14.03
C GLN A 126 -17.12 -11.32 14.93
N GLN A 127 -15.86 -11.08 14.52
CA GLN A 127 -14.68 -11.51 15.27
C GLN A 127 -13.57 -10.46 15.26
N ARG A 128 -12.96 -10.23 16.42
CA ARG A 128 -11.79 -9.37 16.56
C ARG A 128 -10.55 -10.09 16.03
N SER A 129 -10.28 -9.93 14.74
CA SER A 129 -9.14 -10.56 14.03
C SER A 129 -8.07 -9.55 13.63
N THR A 130 -6.87 -10.04 13.34
CA THR A 130 -5.80 -9.20 12.77
C THR A 130 -6.23 -8.56 11.45
N ALA A 131 -7.01 -9.26 10.63
CA ALA A 131 -7.56 -8.73 9.38
C ALA A 131 -8.43 -7.49 9.66
N GLN A 132 -9.40 -7.62 10.57
CA GLN A 132 -10.29 -6.53 10.97
C GLN A 132 -9.53 -5.32 11.52
N LEU A 133 -8.52 -5.55 12.35
CA LEU A 133 -7.69 -4.49 12.94
C LEU A 133 -6.81 -3.80 11.88
N ALA A 134 -6.20 -4.58 10.98
CA ALA A 134 -5.37 -4.06 9.90
C ALA A 134 -6.18 -3.21 8.93
N ILE A 135 -7.38 -3.67 8.52
CA ILE A 135 -8.27 -2.91 7.63
C ILE A 135 -8.74 -1.62 8.32
N SER A 136 -9.19 -1.69 9.58
CA SER A 136 -9.60 -0.48 10.32
C SER A 136 -8.46 0.54 10.38
N LYS A 137 -7.23 0.08 10.62
CA LYS A 137 -6.07 0.98 10.66
C LYS A 137 -5.66 1.49 9.28
N ALA A 138 -5.83 0.68 8.24
CA ALA A 138 -5.61 1.08 6.86
C ALA A 138 -6.56 2.22 6.45
N VAL A 139 -7.84 2.15 6.82
CA VAL A 139 -8.81 3.24 6.58
C VAL A 139 -8.35 4.56 7.21
N GLU A 140 -7.85 4.52 8.45
CA GLU A 140 -7.32 5.72 9.12
C GLU A 140 -6.07 6.29 8.44
N LEU A 141 -5.17 5.42 7.95
CA LEU A 141 -3.88 5.85 7.41
C LEU A 141 -3.94 6.22 5.92
N ALA A 142 -4.90 5.72 5.17
CA ALA A 142 -5.01 5.94 3.73
C ALA A 142 -5.05 7.44 3.37
N GLU A 143 -5.66 8.30 4.21
CA GLU A 143 -5.70 9.76 3.97
C GLU A 143 -4.32 10.44 3.99
N SER A 144 -3.31 9.77 4.54
CA SER A 144 -1.93 10.26 4.58
C SER A 144 -1.08 9.75 3.42
N LEU A 145 -1.66 8.98 2.50
CA LEU A 145 -0.96 8.35 1.38
C LEU A 145 -1.31 9.05 0.06
N SER A 146 -0.31 9.16 -0.81
CA SER A 146 -0.49 9.63 -2.18
C SER A 146 -0.76 8.47 -3.16
N GLY A 147 -1.28 8.75 -4.35
CA GLY A 147 -1.44 7.75 -5.43
C GLY A 147 -0.18 6.88 -5.66
N PRO A 148 1.04 7.48 -5.79
CA PRO A 148 2.29 6.72 -5.85
C PRO A 148 2.50 5.75 -4.67
N HIS A 149 2.16 6.16 -3.44
CA HIS A 149 2.25 5.28 -2.27
C HIS A 149 1.28 4.09 -2.35
N LEU A 150 0.06 4.32 -2.82
CA LEU A 150 -0.93 3.26 -3.05
C LEU A 150 -0.43 2.28 -4.12
N ALA A 151 0.12 2.79 -5.21
CA ALA A 151 0.73 2.00 -6.28
C ALA A 151 1.89 1.16 -5.73
N LEU A 152 2.80 1.74 -4.95
CA LEU A 152 3.93 1.03 -4.34
C LEU A 152 3.47 -0.14 -3.47
N LEU A 153 2.51 0.09 -2.57
CA LEU A 153 1.99 -0.97 -1.69
C LEU A 153 1.32 -2.09 -2.49
N SER A 154 0.64 -1.75 -3.59
CA SER A 154 0.01 -2.71 -4.50
C SER A 154 1.05 -3.56 -5.23
N CYS A 155 2.09 -2.93 -5.77
CA CYS A 155 3.18 -3.63 -6.45
C CYS A 155 3.99 -4.51 -5.49
N ASN A 156 4.28 -4.01 -4.29
CA ASN A 156 5.00 -4.79 -3.28
C ASN A 156 4.17 -6.01 -2.82
N LEU A 157 2.84 -5.86 -2.72
CA LEU A 157 1.92 -6.97 -2.45
C LEU A 157 1.99 -8.00 -3.59
N LEU A 158 1.82 -7.54 -4.83
CA LEU A 158 1.80 -8.40 -6.02
C LEU A 158 3.10 -9.20 -6.18
N MET A 159 4.25 -8.56 -6.02
CA MET A 159 5.54 -9.22 -6.23
C MET A 159 5.91 -10.22 -5.12
N LYS A 160 5.28 -10.16 -3.94
CA LYS A 160 5.78 -10.83 -2.73
C LYS A 160 4.73 -11.60 -1.94
N GLN A 161 3.46 -11.49 -2.29
CA GLN A 161 2.36 -12.15 -1.57
C GLN A 161 1.29 -12.71 -2.51
N ILE A 162 1.38 -12.47 -3.83
CA ILE A 162 0.40 -12.96 -4.80
C ILE A 162 1.11 -13.86 -5.81
N THR A 163 0.62 -15.09 -5.92
CA THR A 163 1.01 -16.02 -6.99
C THR A 163 -0.13 -16.11 -7.99
N PRO A 164 0.10 -15.87 -9.30
CA PRO A 164 -0.93 -16.03 -10.32
C PRO A 164 -1.54 -17.43 -10.29
N ALA A 165 -2.88 -17.51 -10.34
CA ALA A 165 -3.58 -18.77 -10.39
C ALA A 165 -3.50 -19.40 -11.79
N GLN A 166 -3.60 -20.72 -11.87
CA GLN A 166 -3.78 -21.48 -13.13
C GLN A 166 -2.67 -21.27 -14.17
N VAL A 167 -1.44 -21.03 -13.74
CA VAL A 167 -0.28 -20.91 -14.64
C VAL A 167 0.35 -22.26 -14.90
N SER A 168 0.71 -22.50 -16.16
CA SER A 168 1.33 -23.73 -16.67
C SER A 168 2.72 -23.52 -17.27
N SER A 169 3.08 -22.26 -17.58
CA SER A 169 4.35 -21.90 -18.22
C SER A 169 4.94 -20.60 -17.65
N VAL A 170 6.24 -20.37 -17.90
CA VAL A 170 6.91 -19.13 -17.47
C VAL A 170 6.35 -17.90 -18.19
N ASN A 171 5.97 -18.04 -19.45
CA ASN A 171 5.34 -16.96 -20.23
C ASN A 171 4.01 -16.51 -19.61
N GLU A 172 3.16 -17.46 -19.21
CA GLU A 172 1.88 -17.17 -18.53
C GLU A 172 2.10 -16.45 -17.20
N VAL A 173 3.09 -16.86 -16.42
CA VAL A 173 3.47 -16.17 -15.17
C VAL A 173 3.91 -14.73 -15.46
N ALA A 174 4.81 -14.53 -16.41
CA ALA A 174 5.32 -13.20 -16.76
C ALA A 174 4.20 -12.28 -17.27
N SER A 175 3.33 -12.80 -18.16
CA SER A 175 2.20 -12.05 -18.70
C SER A 175 1.17 -11.69 -17.63
N ALA A 176 0.85 -12.61 -16.72
CA ALA A 176 -0.10 -12.36 -15.63
C ALA A 176 0.41 -11.28 -14.67
N ILE A 177 1.67 -11.36 -14.26
CA ILE A 177 2.27 -10.36 -13.37
C ILE A 177 2.39 -9.00 -14.06
N ALA A 178 2.82 -8.96 -15.33
CA ALA A 178 2.88 -7.72 -16.10
C ALA A 178 1.51 -7.06 -16.21
N GLY A 179 0.47 -7.82 -16.55
CA GLY A 179 -0.89 -7.32 -16.64
C GLY A 179 -1.41 -6.72 -15.33
N MET A 180 -1.12 -7.37 -14.20
CA MET A 180 -1.50 -6.86 -12.88
C MET A 180 -0.66 -5.66 -12.41
N LEU A 181 0.59 -5.52 -12.86
CA LEU A 181 1.45 -4.37 -12.53
C LEU A 181 1.12 -3.12 -13.35
N ARG A 182 0.62 -3.30 -14.58
CA ARG A 182 0.39 -2.22 -15.54
C ARG A 182 -0.31 -0.98 -14.97
N PRO A 183 -1.36 -1.06 -14.14
CA PRO A 183 -2.04 0.13 -13.62
C PRO A 183 -1.17 1.00 -12.69
N PHE A 184 -0.05 0.46 -12.20
CA PHE A 184 0.73 1.06 -11.11
C PHE A 184 2.10 1.56 -11.55
N THR A 185 2.52 1.31 -12.79
CA THR A 185 3.89 1.60 -13.27
C THR A 185 4.24 3.08 -13.14
N ASP A 186 3.31 3.97 -13.49
CA ASP A 186 3.52 5.43 -13.44
C ASP A 186 3.63 5.93 -12.00
N GLY A 187 2.86 5.32 -11.09
CA GLY A 187 2.92 5.58 -9.66
C GLY A 187 4.28 5.18 -9.08
N ILE A 188 4.77 3.99 -9.40
CA ILE A 188 6.10 3.53 -8.97
C ILE A 188 7.20 4.45 -9.53
N ALA A 189 7.09 4.90 -10.78
CA ALA A 189 8.11 5.75 -11.40
C ALA A 189 8.30 7.10 -10.69
N SER A 190 7.29 7.52 -9.91
CA SER A 190 7.30 8.76 -9.14
C SER A 190 7.83 8.60 -7.71
N ILE A 191 8.14 7.37 -7.27
CA ILE A 191 8.61 7.07 -5.92
C ILE A 191 10.07 7.47 -5.73
N MET A 192 10.35 8.03 -4.56
CA MET A 192 11.69 8.36 -4.09
C MET A 192 12.06 7.48 -2.88
N PRO A 193 13.36 7.30 -2.57
CA PRO A 193 13.78 6.53 -1.40
C PRO A 193 13.18 7.02 -0.08
N SER A 194 12.95 8.32 0.07
CA SER A 194 12.30 8.90 1.26
C SER A 194 10.85 8.44 1.46
N ASP A 195 10.16 8.03 0.39
CA ASP A 195 8.80 7.50 0.48
C ASP A 195 8.79 6.13 1.17
N LEU A 196 9.84 5.32 0.99
CA LEU A 196 9.99 4.04 1.70
C LEU A 196 10.15 4.26 3.21
N ASP A 197 10.95 5.24 3.60
CA ASP A 197 11.12 5.61 5.01
C ASP A 197 9.83 6.19 5.60
N TYR A 198 9.12 7.02 4.83
CA TYR A 198 7.82 7.55 5.22
C TYR A 198 6.80 6.43 5.45
N LEU A 199 6.68 5.49 4.51
CA LEU A 199 5.76 4.35 4.60
C LEU A 199 6.15 3.38 5.73
N ALA A 200 7.45 3.18 5.98
CA ALA A 200 7.92 2.43 7.14
C ALA A 200 7.57 3.14 8.45
N GLY A 201 7.74 4.47 8.51
CA GLY A 201 7.37 5.31 9.65
C GLY A 201 5.87 5.30 9.97
N LEU A 202 5.01 5.19 8.94
CA LEU A 202 3.56 4.99 9.10
C LEU A 202 3.17 3.55 9.47
N GLY A 203 4.12 2.60 9.42
CA GLY A 203 3.85 1.19 9.68
C GLY A 203 3.16 0.47 8.51
N CYS A 204 3.26 0.98 7.29
CA CYS A 204 2.80 0.31 6.07
C CYS A 204 3.86 -0.67 5.53
N LEU A 205 5.14 -0.38 5.75
CA LEU A 205 6.27 -1.21 5.35
C LEU A 205 7.11 -1.66 6.56
N ILE A 206 7.81 -2.78 6.40
CA ILE A 206 8.86 -3.26 7.30
C ILE A 206 10.14 -3.47 6.49
N PRO A 207 11.25 -2.78 6.80
CA PRO A 207 12.54 -3.07 6.20
C PRO A 207 13.05 -4.44 6.67
N THR A 208 13.59 -5.22 5.76
CA THR A 208 14.11 -6.57 6.02
C THR A 208 15.63 -6.62 5.87
N MET A 209 16.29 -7.46 6.67
CA MET A 209 17.76 -7.66 6.61
C MET A 209 18.24 -8.32 5.30
N GLY A 210 17.31 -8.90 4.52
CA GLY A 210 17.59 -9.43 3.19
C GLY A 210 16.53 -8.96 2.21
N THR A 211 16.69 -9.35 0.95
CA THR A 211 15.74 -9.03 -0.11
C THR A 211 14.78 -10.19 -0.38
N LEU A 212 13.56 -9.84 -0.73
CA LEU A 212 12.61 -10.74 -1.37
C LEU A 212 12.30 -10.19 -2.75
N THR A 213 13.08 -10.64 -3.73
CA THR A 213 12.94 -10.33 -5.15
C THR A 213 11.75 -11.10 -5.75
N LEU A 214 11.27 -10.70 -6.93
CA LEU A 214 10.21 -11.44 -7.60
C LEU A 214 10.70 -12.84 -7.96
N GLY A 215 11.95 -12.97 -8.42
CA GLY A 215 12.54 -14.27 -8.75
C GLY A 215 12.59 -15.21 -7.55
N LYS A 216 12.95 -14.70 -6.37
CA LYS A 216 12.95 -15.51 -5.14
C LYS A 216 11.55 -15.91 -4.72
N TYR A 217 10.59 -14.99 -4.75
CA TYR A 217 9.20 -15.29 -4.38
C TYR A 217 8.57 -16.31 -5.34
N THR A 218 8.68 -16.11 -6.65
CA THR A 218 8.15 -17.03 -7.66
C THR A 218 8.86 -18.39 -7.65
N GLY A 219 10.18 -18.42 -7.44
CA GLY A 219 10.92 -19.68 -7.28
C GLY A 219 10.49 -20.51 -6.06
N MET A 220 10.09 -19.84 -4.97
CA MET A 220 9.58 -20.51 -3.77
C MET A 220 8.16 -21.07 -3.94
N ASN A 221 7.30 -20.37 -4.68
CA ASN A 221 5.87 -20.70 -4.79
C ASN A 221 5.50 -21.48 -6.06
N LEU A 222 6.30 -21.36 -7.12
CA LEU A 222 6.15 -22.08 -8.40
C LEU A 222 7.41 -22.92 -8.70
N PRO A 223 7.89 -23.75 -7.75
CA PRO A 223 9.17 -24.44 -7.89
C PRO A 223 9.23 -25.35 -9.13
N GLY A 224 8.11 -25.93 -9.57
CA GLY A 224 8.10 -26.82 -10.75
C GLY A 224 8.45 -26.12 -12.07
N LEU A 225 8.21 -24.81 -12.19
CA LEU A 225 8.61 -24.03 -13.37
C LEU A 225 10.10 -23.67 -13.36
N PHE A 226 10.68 -23.47 -12.18
CA PHE A 226 12.03 -22.93 -12.00
C PHE A 226 13.04 -23.95 -11.44
N ASN A 227 12.67 -25.22 -11.33
CA ASN A 227 13.57 -26.30 -10.90
C ASN A 227 14.51 -26.70 -12.05
N ARG A 228 15.79 -26.93 -11.78
CA ARG A 228 16.77 -27.38 -12.80
C ARG A 228 16.52 -28.80 -13.30
N GLY A 229 15.75 -29.58 -12.56
CA GLY A 229 15.54 -31.01 -12.72
C GLY A 229 16.63 -31.82 -12.02
N PHE A 230 16.41 -33.12 -11.95
CA PHE A 230 17.29 -34.08 -11.30
C PHE A 230 17.66 -35.22 -12.24
N THR A 231 18.78 -35.88 -11.95
CA THR A 231 19.21 -37.12 -12.60
C THR A 231 19.32 -38.23 -11.55
N ASN A 232 19.39 -39.48 -12.01
CA ASN A 232 19.62 -40.64 -11.14
C ASN A 232 20.93 -40.59 -10.33
N LYS A 233 21.90 -39.75 -10.73
CA LYS A 233 23.20 -39.62 -10.07
C LYS A 233 23.21 -38.51 -9.02
N GLU A 234 22.40 -37.48 -9.20
CA GLU A 234 22.39 -36.28 -8.36
C GLU A 234 21.41 -36.39 -7.20
N MET A 235 20.37 -37.21 -7.33
CA MET A 235 19.30 -37.35 -6.34
C MET A 235 19.17 -38.80 -5.87
N ILE A 236 19.26 -38.99 -4.56
CA ILE A 236 18.96 -40.25 -3.87
C ILE A 236 17.48 -40.60 -4.12
N ASP A 237 17.20 -41.86 -4.44
CA ASP A 237 15.87 -42.39 -4.70
C ASP A 237 15.13 -41.80 -5.92
N ALA A 238 15.85 -41.11 -6.82
CA ALA A 238 15.31 -40.63 -8.09
C ALA A 238 14.65 -41.74 -8.93
N HIS A 239 15.19 -42.96 -8.84
CA HIS A 239 14.66 -44.15 -9.50
C HIS A 239 13.23 -44.53 -9.04
N LEU A 240 12.79 -44.09 -7.86
CA LEU A 240 11.42 -44.30 -7.39
C LEU A 240 10.41 -43.39 -8.12
N LEU A 241 10.86 -42.25 -8.64
CA LEU A 241 10.01 -41.29 -9.35
C LEU A 241 10.05 -41.50 -10.86
N ILE A 242 11.22 -41.85 -11.41
CA ILE A 242 11.41 -42.00 -12.85
C ILE A 242 10.57 -43.16 -13.39
N GLY A 243 9.85 -42.92 -14.49
CA GLY A 243 8.93 -43.89 -15.07
C GLY A 243 7.54 -43.91 -14.41
N THR A 244 7.31 -43.07 -13.39
CA THR A 244 5.99 -42.82 -12.82
C THR A 244 5.36 -41.55 -13.40
N PRO A 245 4.03 -41.34 -13.26
CA PRO A 245 3.38 -40.08 -13.62
C PRO A 245 3.89 -38.85 -12.86
N ILE A 246 4.63 -39.06 -11.76
CA ILE A 246 5.16 -37.99 -10.89
C ILE A 246 6.36 -37.28 -11.52
N ALA A 247 7.11 -37.95 -12.40
CA ALA A 247 8.28 -37.38 -13.07
C ALA A 247 8.07 -37.32 -14.58
N LYS A 248 8.44 -36.20 -15.19
CA LYS A 248 8.49 -36.01 -16.64
C LYS A 248 9.89 -35.65 -17.10
N LEU A 249 10.23 -36.03 -18.32
CA LEU A 249 11.48 -35.61 -18.94
C LEU A 249 11.51 -34.08 -19.09
N LYS A 250 12.65 -33.46 -18.80
CA LYS A 250 12.81 -32.01 -18.88
C LYS A 250 13.54 -31.66 -20.17
N GLU A 251 12.78 -31.22 -21.17
CA GLU A 251 13.38 -30.76 -22.42
C GLU A 251 14.29 -29.52 -22.21
N PRO A 252 15.41 -29.42 -22.95
CA PRO A 252 15.92 -30.35 -23.97
C PRO A 252 16.86 -31.46 -23.44
N ASP A 253 17.04 -31.63 -22.12
CA ASP A 253 18.00 -32.59 -21.55
C ASP A 253 17.37 -34.00 -21.43
N GLU A 254 17.75 -34.90 -22.35
CA GLU A 254 17.23 -36.27 -22.44
C GLU A 254 17.50 -37.15 -21.20
N TYR A 255 18.35 -36.70 -20.27
CA TYR A 255 18.70 -37.48 -19.08
C TYR A 255 18.24 -36.83 -17.77
N ARG A 256 17.52 -35.70 -17.85
CA ARG A 256 17.09 -34.94 -16.69
C ARG A 256 15.58 -34.92 -16.57
N TYR A 257 15.11 -35.12 -15.36
CA TYR A 257 13.69 -35.23 -15.02
C TYR A 257 13.26 -34.06 -14.16
N SER A 258 12.00 -33.66 -14.29
CA SER A 258 11.34 -32.70 -13.42
C SER A 258 10.08 -33.33 -12.85
N VAL A 259 9.66 -32.84 -11.68
CA VAL A 259 8.37 -33.26 -11.12
C VAL A 259 7.26 -32.71 -12.02
N ASN A 260 6.26 -33.54 -12.33
CA ASN A 260 5.10 -33.17 -13.13
C ASN A 260 4.05 -32.38 -12.32
N ALA A 261 4.52 -31.40 -11.55
CA ALA A 261 3.71 -30.52 -10.71
C ALA A 261 4.39 -29.16 -10.62
N ILE A 262 3.61 -28.09 -10.57
CA ILE A 262 4.13 -26.71 -10.52
C ILE A 262 4.27 -26.26 -9.07
N THR A 263 3.23 -26.48 -8.28
CA THR A 263 3.18 -26.16 -6.86
C THR A 263 3.25 -27.42 -5.99
N ARG A 264 3.41 -27.22 -4.68
CA ARG A 264 3.32 -28.30 -3.69
C ARG A 264 1.92 -28.90 -3.66
N VAL A 265 0.89 -28.07 -3.82
CA VAL A 265 -0.51 -28.51 -3.82
C VAL A 265 -0.77 -29.40 -5.03
N ASP A 266 -0.28 -29.02 -6.21
CA ASP A 266 -0.39 -29.83 -7.42
C ASP A 266 0.28 -31.20 -7.25
N LEU A 267 1.43 -31.23 -6.57
CA LEU A 267 2.15 -32.47 -6.30
C LEU A 267 1.35 -33.37 -5.35
N LEU A 268 0.83 -32.84 -4.25
CA LEU A 268 0.03 -33.61 -3.30
C LEU A 268 -1.22 -34.20 -3.98
N ASN A 269 -1.91 -33.41 -4.79
CA ASN A 269 -3.05 -33.87 -5.58
C ASN A 269 -2.64 -34.96 -6.57
N LEU A 270 -1.50 -34.80 -7.26
CA LEU A 270 -0.99 -35.78 -8.22
C LEU A 270 -0.65 -37.12 -7.55
N LEU A 271 -0.05 -37.09 -6.36
CA LEU A 271 0.26 -38.28 -5.57
C LEU A 271 -1.02 -38.98 -5.11
N GLU A 272 -2.03 -38.22 -4.68
CA GLU A 272 -3.31 -38.76 -4.26
C GLU A 272 -4.05 -39.45 -5.41
N VAL A 273 -4.16 -38.77 -6.56
CA VAL A 273 -4.83 -39.30 -7.77
C VAL A 273 -4.21 -40.61 -8.25
N HIS A 274 -2.90 -40.77 -8.10
CA HIS A 274 -2.19 -41.98 -8.51
C HIS A 274 -1.95 -43.00 -7.39
N GLY A 275 -2.43 -42.74 -6.16
CA GLY A 275 -2.23 -43.65 -5.02
C GLY A 275 -0.75 -43.84 -4.64
N MET A 276 0.06 -42.78 -4.79
CA MET A 276 1.51 -42.78 -4.60
C MET A 276 1.95 -41.95 -3.39
N GLN A 277 1.10 -41.83 -2.36
CA GLN A 277 1.38 -41.00 -1.18
C GLN A 277 2.68 -41.40 -0.45
N ASP A 278 3.07 -42.67 -0.52
CA ASP A 278 4.34 -43.16 0.05
C ASP A 278 5.59 -42.50 -0.56
N LEU A 279 5.47 -41.88 -1.75
CA LEU A 279 6.56 -41.18 -2.43
C LEU A 279 6.62 -39.68 -2.11
N GLU A 280 5.75 -39.17 -1.23
CA GLU A 280 5.62 -37.73 -0.95
C GLU A 280 6.95 -37.07 -0.61
N GLU A 281 7.73 -37.63 0.32
CA GLU A 281 8.99 -37.02 0.74
C GLU A 281 9.99 -36.91 -0.42
N THR A 282 10.13 -37.99 -1.20
CA THR A 282 11.04 -38.05 -2.35
C THR A 282 10.59 -37.09 -3.45
N ALA A 283 9.29 -37.06 -3.76
CA ALA A 283 8.75 -36.16 -4.77
C ALA A 283 8.84 -34.69 -4.34
N MET A 284 8.61 -34.38 -3.07
CA MET A 284 8.78 -33.04 -2.50
C MET A 284 10.24 -32.59 -2.56
N ARG A 285 11.19 -33.50 -2.28
CA ARG A 285 12.62 -33.23 -2.41
C ARG A 285 13.03 -32.99 -3.86
N ALA A 286 12.46 -33.73 -4.82
CA ALA A 286 12.68 -33.49 -6.24
C ALA A 286 12.13 -32.12 -6.68
N LEU A 287 10.89 -31.79 -6.28
CA LEU A 287 10.23 -30.53 -6.61
C LEU A 287 10.98 -29.33 -6.02
N MET A 288 11.41 -29.45 -4.77
CA MET A 288 12.18 -28.44 -4.03
C MET A 288 13.70 -28.61 -4.22
N GLY A 289 14.13 -29.40 -5.21
CA GLY A 289 15.53 -29.69 -5.53
C GLY A 289 16.29 -28.44 -5.98
N PRO A 290 17.38 -28.55 -6.77
CA PRO A 290 18.14 -27.37 -7.19
C PRO A 290 17.27 -26.43 -8.05
N VAL A 291 16.69 -25.42 -7.42
CA VAL A 291 15.95 -24.32 -8.05
C VAL A 291 16.95 -23.36 -8.69
N LEU A 292 16.58 -22.75 -9.80
CA LEU A 292 17.31 -21.63 -10.38
C LEU A 292 17.51 -20.53 -9.33
N THR A 293 18.63 -19.81 -9.43
CA THR A 293 18.89 -18.66 -8.55
C THR A 293 17.87 -17.56 -8.82
N GLU A 294 17.64 -16.68 -7.83
CA GLU A 294 16.67 -15.57 -8.00
C GLU A 294 16.97 -14.71 -9.24
N HIS A 295 18.25 -14.46 -9.54
CA HIS A 295 18.66 -13.70 -10.72
C HIS A 295 18.40 -14.44 -12.03
N GLU A 296 18.61 -15.77 -12.06
CA GLU A 296 18.26 -16.58 -13.24
C GLU A 296 16.76 -16.57 -13.50
N ILE A 297 15.94 -16.64 -12.45
CA ILE A 297 14.48 -16.61 -12.56
C ILE A 297 14.01 -15.26 -13.10
N GLU A 298 14.48 -14.15 -12.53
CA GLU A 298 14.12 -12.81 -13.03
C GLU A 298 14.56 -12.61 -14.48
N LYS A 299 15.73 -13.12 -14.86
CA LYS A 299 16.18 -13.05 -16.25
C LYS A 299 15.24 -13.79 -17.20
N ILE A 300 14.74 -14.98 -16.83
CA ILE A 300 13.80 -15.73 -17.65
C ILE A 300 12.46 -14.98 -17.72
N LEU A 301 11.93 -14.51 -16.58
CA LEU A 301 10.68 -13.74 -16.54
C LEU A 301 10.75 -12.45 -17.39
N SER A 302 11.86 -11.71 -17.28
CA SER A 302 12.09 -10.49 -18.07
C SER A 302 12.26 -10.75 -19.56
N ALA A 303 12.74 -11.93 -19.95
CA ALA A 303 12.82 -12.31 -21.36
C ALA A 303 11.44 -12.57 -22.00
N GLU A 304 10.46 -13.01 -21.20
CA GLU A 304 9.10 -13.27 -21.64
C GLU A 304 8.24 -11.98 -21.73
N SER A 305 8.58 -10.93 -20.98
CA SER A 305 7.83 -9.67 -20.97
C SER A 305 8.72 -8.45 -20.74
N ALA A 306 8.84 -7.59 -21.76
CA ALA A 306 9.57 -6.33 -21.65
C ALA A 306 8.93 -5.34 -20.66
N GLU A 307 7.60 -5.37 -20.53
CA GLU A 307 6.87 -4.55 -19.55
C GLU A 307 7.20 -4.97 -18.11
N LEU A 308 7.29 -6.29 -17.87
CA LEU A 308 7.73 -6.82 -16.58
C LEU A 308 9.19 -6.45 -16.30
N ALA A 309 10.07 -6.58 -17.30
CA ALA A 309 11.48 -6.24 -17.16
C ALA A 309 11.67 -4.79 -16.68
N ASN A 310 11.00 -3.83 -17.33
CA ASN A 310 11.06 -2.42 -16.95
C ASN A 310 10.56 -2.19 -15.51
N SER A 311 9.48 -2.87 -15.13
CA SER A 311 8.91 -2.75 -13.78
C SER A 311 9.83 -3.32 -12.70
N LEU A 312 10.50 -4.44 -13.00
CA LEU A 312 11.47 -5.05 -12.09
C LEU A 312 12.72 -4.19 -11.92
N ASP A 313 13.26 -3.65 -13.02
CA ASP A 313 14.43 -2.77 -12.97
C ASP A 313 14.14 -1.53 -12.13
N LEU A 314 12.96 -0.93 -12.29
CA LEU A 314 12.53 0.21 -11.49
C LEU A 314 12.41 -0.15 -10.00
N CYS A 315 11.72 -1.25 -9.67
CA CYS A 315 11.56 -1.70 -8.29
C CYS A 315 12.90 -2.02 -7.61
N ASN A 316 13.81 -2.68 -8.34
CA ASN A 316 15.14 -3.03 -7.87
C ASN A 316 16.00 -1.79 -7.63
N ALA A 317 15.97 -0.81 -8.54
CA ALA A 317 16.70 0.44 -8.41
C ALA A 317 16.25 1.27 -7.19
N LEU A 318 14.95 1.22 -6.86
CA LEU A 318 14.37 1.88 -5.69
C LEU A 318 14.63 1.13 -4.37
N GLY A 319 15.13 -0.10 -4.40
CA GLY A 319 15.35 -0.91 -3.20
C GLY A 319 14.08 -1.52 -2.61
N ILE A 320 12.97 -1.52 -3.36
CA ILE A 320 11.69 -2.14 -2.94
C ILE A 320 11.86 -3.60 -2.48
N PRO A 321 12.70 -4.46 -3.09
CA PRO A 321 12.93 -5.83 -2.60
C PRO A 321 13.31 -5.95 -1.12
N GLY A 322 13.92 -4.91 -0.53
CA GLY A 322 14.31 -4.85 0.88
C GLY A 322 13.17 -4.51 1.86
N TYR A 323 11.93 -4.34 1.40
CA TYR A 323 10.79 -3.98 2.24
C TYR A 323 9.61 -4.95 2.06
N LEU A 324 8.96 -5.34 3.14
CA LEU A 324 7.71 -6.09 3.09
C LEU A 324 6.53 -5.21 3.53
N ASN A 325 5.35 -5.43 2.95
CA ASN A 325 4.15 -4.84 3.48
C ASN A 325 3.84 -5.41 4.88
N THR A 326 3.40 -4.54 5.79
CA THR A 326 2.69 -4.99 7.01
C THR A 326 1.30 -5.48 6.65
N ALA A 327 0.56 -6.04 7.62
CA ALA A 327 -0.87 -6.32 7.41
C ALA A 327 -1.66 -5.05 7.00
N ILE A 328 -1.26 -3.87 7.50
CA ILE A 328 -1.86 -2.58 7.13
C ILE A 328 -1.51 -2.23 5.69
N GLY A 329 -0.22 -2.28 5.33
CA GLY A 329 0.23 -2.01 3.96
C GLY A 329 -0.37 -2.97 2.94
N SER A 330 -0.51 -4.26 3.30
CA SER A 330 -1.18 -5.26 2.48
C SER A 330 -2.67 -4.98 2.33
N ALA A 331 -3.36 -4.49 3.36
CA ALA A 331 -4.78 -4.12 3.25
C ALA A 331 -4.97 -2.95 2.26
N ILE A 332 -4.12 -1.93 2.33
CA ILE A 332 -4.16 -0.78 1.42
C ILE A 332 -3.82 -1.20 -0.01
N GLY A 333 -2.72 -1.95 -0.19
CA GLY A 333 -2.33 -2.47 -1.50
C GLY A 333 -3.40 -3.38 -2.10
N HIS A 334 -4.03 -4.22 -1.28
CA HIS A 334 -5.12 -5.11 -1.69
C HIS A 334 -6.36 -4.34 -2.15
N ALA A 335 -6.79 -3.33 -1.40
CA ALA A 335 -7.91 -2.47 -1.78
C ALA A 335 -7.64 -1.72 -3.08
N ASN A 336 -6.43 -1.17 -3.25
CA ASN A 336 -6.06 -0.49 -4.49
C ASN A 336 -5.92 -1.46 -5.68
N MET A 337 -5.52 -2.71 -5.44
CA MET A 337 -5.56 -3.77 -6.46
C MET A 337 -6.98 -4.11 -6.88
N ARG A 338 -7.92 -4.29 -5.95
CA ARG A 338 -9.34 -4.55 -6.28
C ARG A 338 -9.95 -3.42 -7.12
N ARG A 339 -9.60 -2.18 -6.82
CA ARG A 339 -10.01 -1.01 -7.60
C ARG A 339 -9.46 -1.03 -9.02
N ALA A 340 -8.15 -1.26 -9.17
CA ALA A 340 -7.45 -1.03 -10.44
C ALA A 340 -7.37 -2.27 -11.35
N VAL A 341 -7.57 -3.47 -10.80
CA VAL A 341 -7.48 -4.76 -11.51
C VAL A 341 -8.82 -5.49 -11.40
N PRO A 342 -9.72 -5.38 -12.40
CA PRO A 342 -11.08 -5.93 -12.31
C PRO A 342 -11.17 -7.44 -12.04
N GLU A 343 -10.18 -8.21 -12.49
CA GLU A 343 -10.13 -9.67 -12.29
C GLU A 343 -9.53 -10.08 -10.92
N PHE A 344 -9.11 -9.13 -10.10
CA PHE A 344 -8.49 -9.40 -8.81
C PHE A 344 -9.53 -9.64 -7.72
N ASP A 345 -9.81 -10.91 -7.43
CA ASP A 345 -10.79 -11.33 -6.40
C ASP A 345 -10.19 -12.26 -5.34
N LEU A 346 -8.97 -11.97 -4.88
CA LEU A 346 -8.37 -12.70 -3.77
C LEU A 346 -8.92 -12.16 -2.43
N PRO A 347 -9.44 -12.99 -1.49
CA PRO A 347 -9.86 -12.50 -0.18
C PRO A 347 -8.69 -11.98 0.65
N PHE A 348 -8.82 -10.85 1.34
CA PHE A 348 -7.69 -10.27 2.09
C PHE A 348 -7.15 -11.21 3.18
N GLU A 349 -8.02 -12.00 3.83
CA GLU A 349 -7.62 -12.90 4.90
C GLU A 349 -6.65 -14.00 4.44
N SER A 350 -6.68 -14.40 3.15
CA SER A 350 -5.76 -15.42 2.62
C SER A 350 -4.31 -14.91 2.65
N LEU A 351 -4.12 -13.61 2.39
CA LEU A 351 -2.80 -12.95 2.40
C LEU A 351 -2.16 -12.95 3.80
N LEU A 352 -2.97 -13.00 4.87
CA LEU A 352 -2.47 -13.03 6.25
C LEU A 352 -2.13 -14.44 6.73
N LYS A 353 -2.68 -15.47 6.07
CA LYS A 353 -2.49 -16.88 6.43
C LYS A 353 -1.19 -17.45 5.84
N GLU A 354 -0.59 -16.77 4.86
CA GLU A 354 0.56 -17.24 4.08
C GLU A 354 1.84 -16.39 4.21
N ILE A 355 2.22 -15.95 5.41
CA ILE A 355 3.65 -15.73 5.64
C ILE A 355 4.24 -17.13 5.84
N PRO A 356 5.05 -17.69 4.91
CA PRO A 356 5.75 -18.92 5.19
C PRO A 356 6.64 -18.65 6.39
N ARG A 357 6.24 -19.18 7.55
CA ARG A 357 7.11 -19.27 8.70
C ARG A 357 8.29 -20.12 8.25
N VAL A 358 9.36 -19.49 7.78
CA VAL A 358 10.68 -20.08 7.76
C VAL A 358 10.96 -20.41 9.21
N ARG A 359 10.62 -21.63 9.63
CA ARG A 359 11.17 -22.17 10.87
C ARG A 359 12.68 -22.16 10.65
N PRO A 360 13.47 -21.48 11.49
CA PRO A 360 14.89 -21.74 11.50
C PRO A 360 15.05 -23.23 11.79
N ARG A 361 15.62 -23.97 10.83
CA ARG A 361 16.25 -25.25 11.13
C ARG A 361 17.45 -24.92 12.02
N PHE A 362 17.23 -24.89 13.33
CA PHE A 362 18.33 -25.10 14.26
C PHE A 362 18.74 -26.56 14.09
N ALA A 363 19.89 -26.76 13.47
CA ALA A 363 20.71 -27.95 13.65
C ALA A 363 21.54 -27.76 14.92
#